data_AF-A0A8T6VFX4-F1
#
_entry.id   AF-A0A8T6VFX4-F1
#
_cell.length_a   1.000
_cell.length_b   1.000
_cell.length_c   1.000
_cell.angle_alpha   90.00
_cell.angle_beta   90.00
_cell.angle_gamma   90.00
#
_symmetry.space_group_name_H-M   'P 1'
#
loop_
_entity.id
_entity.type
_entity.pdbx_description
1 polymer ?
#
loop_
_entity_poly.entity_id
_entity_poly.type
_entity_poly.pdbx_seq_one_letter_code
_entity_poly.pdbx_strand_id
1 'polypeptide(L)'
;MRGRNSEPEQSEGTKSLNCPGVLKVGDHGVFFYLSPQEKHEVTFSFLQAGLQKGERAIYVASQETRKQIRRRMKDFGLNVKALEKDDMLKVFDYNDWYMIDGEVNVSRVLMMSQRVFDEALEIGLKGMRGVGETACFFEHNKQKELLEYELTIGRKLAFPVTALCAYDANHAKFVDGKFFASLIKAHGPVVTSRFTQDIAFENFFPTIVLNVLETTFGKIGKEIILEILAERYSLTPRMIAEDPVAFIEGLEKLIGSGSNVVKQSLLRQMHLEIGIR
;
A
#
# COMPACT_ATOMS: atom_id res chain seq x y z
N MET A 1 -43.39 7.96 48.04
CA MET A 1 -41.93 7.81 47.98
C MET A 1 -41.60 7.00 46.73
N ARG A 2 -40.84 7.60 45.80
CA ARG A 2 -40.52 7.05 44.47
C ARG A 2 -39.39 6.02 44.60
N GLY A 3 -39.66 4.76 44.31
CA GLY A 3 -38.64 3.73 44.09
C GLY A 3 -38.11 3.82 42.66
N ARG A 4 -36.81 4.04 42.52
CA ARG A 4 -36.09 4.21 41.26
C ARG A 4 -35.69 2.87 40.65
N ASN A 5 -35.78 2.85 39.32
CA ASN A 5 -35.28 1.91 38.33
C ASN A 5 -33.96 1.20 38.65
N SER A 6 -33.86 -0.04 38.19
CA SER A 6 -32.62 -0.60 37.63
C SER A 6 -33.00 -1.59 36.52
N GLU A 7 -32.97 -1.10 35.27
CA GLU A 7 -32.95 -1.91 34.06
C GLU A 7 -31.59 -2.63 33.94
N PRO A 8 -31.51 -3.80 33.31
CA PRO A 8 -30.26 -4.53 33.16
C PRO A 8 -29.35 -3.83 32.13
N GLU A 9 -28.10 -3.62 32.54
CA GLU A 9 -27.01 -3.11 31.70
C GLU A 9 -26.89 -3.92 30.41
N GLN A 10 -27.11 -3.24 29.29
CA GLN A 10 -26.83 -3.75 27.95
C GLN A 10 -25.33 -4.01 27.85
N SER A 11 -24.99 -5.26 27.55
CA SER A 11 -23.65 -5.73 27.25
C SER A 11 -22.97 -4.84 26.22
N GLU A 12 -21.76 -4.41 26.55
CA GLU A 12 -20.86 -3.63 25.72
C GLU A 12 -20.82 -4.14 24.28
N GLY A 13 -21.16 -3.24 23.36
CA GLY A 13 -21.23 -3.50 21.94
C GLY A 13 -19.91 -4.09 21.43
N THR A 14 -20.05 -5.20 20.70
CA THR A 14 -19.10 -5.63 19.68
C THR A 14 -18.73 -4.42 18.83
N LYS A 15 -17.53 -3.86 19.06
CA LYS A 15 -16.93 -2.90 18.13
C LYS A 15 -16.69 -3.65 16.82
N SER A 16 -17.67 -3.66 15.92
CA SER A 16 -17.44 -3.96 14.52
C SER A 16 -16.59 -2.81 13.98
N LEU A 17 -15.28 -2.93 14.11
CA LEU A 17 -14.35 -2.20 13.28
C LEU A 17 -14.73 -2.53 11.84
N ASN A 18 -15.25 -1.55 11.12
CA ASN A 18 -15.36 -1.59 9.66
C ASN A 18 -13.93 -1.70 9.10
N CYS A 19 -13.42 -2.92 9.07
CA CYS A 19 -12.06 -3.27 8.69
C CYS A 19 -12.02 -3.75 7.23
N PRO A 20 -10.84 -3.82 6.59
CA PRO A 20 -10.66 -3.81 5.14
C PRO A 20 -11.04 -5.14 4.49
N GLY A 21 -12.34 -5.34 4.31
CA GLY A 21 -12.91 -6.34 3.40
C GLY A 21 -13.10 -5.82 1.97
N VAL A 22 -12.63 -4.61 1.66
CA VAL A 22 -13.02 -3.85 0.46
C VAL A 22 -12.16 -4.19 -0.77
N LEU A 23 -10.97 -4.79 -0.59
CA LEU A 23 -10.17 -5.26 -1.72
C LEU A 23 -10.87 -6.44 -2.42
N LYS A 24 -11.12 -6.26 -3.71
CA LYS A 24 -11.68 -7.24 -4.64
C LYS A 24 -10.61 -8.28 -4.97
N VAL A 25 -11.05 -9.45 -5.42
CA VAL A 25 -10.15 -10.49 -5.91
C VAL A 25 -9.29 -9.92 -7.05
N GLY A 26 -7.98 -10.14 -6.98
CA GLY A 26 -7.02 -9.59 -7.93
C GLY A 26 -6.51 -8.19 -7.57
N ASP A 27 -7.04 -7.52 -6.54
CA ASP A 27 -6.54 -6.20 -6.15
C ASP A 27 -5.14 -6.31 -5.54
N HIS A 28 -4.29 -5.37 -5.94
CA HIS A 28 -3.06 -5.05 -5.25
C HIS A 28 -3.20 -3.66 -4.62
N GLY A 29 -3.43 -3.63 -3.31
CA GLY A 29 -3.65 -2.40 -2.54
C GLY A 29 -2.43 -1.98 -1.75
N VAL A 30 -2.36 -0.68 -1.44
CA VAL A 30 -1.31 -0.10 -0.58
C VAL A 30 -1.90 0.36 0.74
N PHE A 31 -1.17 0.15 1.83
CA PHE A 31 -1.53 0.61 3.16
C PHE A 31 -0.34 1.29 3.81
N PHE A 32 -0.54 2.51 4.30
CA PHE A 32 0.44 3.26 5.07
C PHE A 32 0.04 3.28 6.53
N TYR A 33 0.88 2.73 7.41
CA TYR A 33 0.63 2.70 8.85
C TYR A 33 1.51 3.70 9.59
N LEU A 34 0.96 4.31 10.64
CA LEU A 34 1.69 5.23 11.52
C LEU A 34 2.16 4.56 12.81
N SER A 35 1.62 3.38 13.14
CA SER A 35 1.99 2.63 14.35
C SER A 35 1.94 1.11 14.14
N PRO A 36 2.70 0.33 14.92
CA PRO A 36 2.62 -1.13 14.90
C PRO A 36 1.21 -1.66 15.22
N GLN A 37 0.48 -0.99 16.11
CA GLN A 37 -0.89 -1.38 16.45
C GLN A 37 -1.82 -1.25 15.24
N GLU A 38 -1.80 -0.10 14.57
CA GLU A 38 -2.58 0.11 13.35
C GLU A 38 -2.21 -0.90 12.27
N LYS A 39 -0.90 -1.17 12.11
CA LYS A 39 -0.39 -2.20 11.19
C LYS A 39 -1.05 -3.55 11.46
N HIS A 40 -1.02 -4.02 12.70
CA HIS A 40 -1.60 -5.30 13.11
C HIS A 40 -3.10 -5.34 12.89
N GLU A 41 -3.84 -4.34 13.35
CA GLU A 41 -5.30 -4.28 13.25
C GLU A 41 -5.77 -4.39 11.79
N VAL A 42 -5.19 -3.59 10.89
CA VAL A 42 -5.57 -3.56 9.47
C VAL A 42 -5.15 -4.84 8.75
N THR A 43 -3.89 -5.25 8.91
CA THR A 43 -3.35 -6.41 8.18
C THR A 43 -3.96 -7.73 8.65
N PHE A 44 -4.20 -7.92 9.95
CA PHE A 44 -4.82 -9.15 10.45
C PHE A 44 -6.29 -9.24 10.11
N SER A 45 -7.01 -8.12 10.13
CA SER A 45 -8.41 -8.10 9.68
C SER A 45 -8.53 -8.40 8.19
N PHE A 46 -7.62 -7.85 7.36
CA PHE A 46 -7.54 -8.16 5.93
C PHE A 46 -7.34 -9.67 5.68
N LEU A 47 -6.43 -10.30 6.43
CA LEU A 47 -6.18 -11.74 6.34
C LEU A 47 -7.37 -12.56 6.85
N GLN A 48 -7.97 -12.17 7.98
CA GLN A 48 -9.15 -12.84 8.55
C GLN A 48 -10.32 -12.88 7.57
N ALA A 49 -10.54 -11.79 6.81
CA ALA A 49 -11.58 -11.74 5.79
C ALA A 49 -11.36 -12.74 4.65
N GLY A 50 -10.10 -13.02 4.27
CA GLY A 50 -9.78 -14.05 3.28
C GLY A 50 -9.93 -15.46 3.84
N LEU A 51 -9.45 -15.69 5.06
CA LEU A 51 -9.60 -16.97 5.76
C LEU A 51 -11.07 -17.39 5.85
N GLN A 52 -11.99 -16.46 6.18
CA GLN A 52 -13.43 -16.71 6.22
C GLN A 52 -14.03 -17.08 4.85
N LYS A 53 -13.38 -16.71 3.74
CA LYS A 53 -13.79 -17.03 2.37
C LYS A 53 -13.14 -18.32 1.85
N GLY A 54 -12.28 -18.96 2.62
CA GLY A 54 -11.51 -20.14 2.20
C GLY A 54 -10.31 -19.79 1.34
N GLU A 55 -9.69 -18.62 1.55
CA GLU A 55 -8.45 -18.19 0.91
C GLU A 55 -7.25 -18.44 1.85
N ARG A 56 -6.09 -18.85 1.33
CA ARG A 56 -4.85 -18.95 2.11
C ARG A 56 -4.39 -17.56 2.53
N ALA A 57 -4.03 -17.37 3.80
CA ALA A 57 -3.41 -16.16 4.32
C ALA A 57 -1.87 -16.27 4.30
N ILE A 58 -1.21 -15.28 3.70
CA ILE A 58 0.24 -15.12 3.68
C ILE A 58 0.61 -13.81 4.37
N TYR A 59 1.60 -13.87 5.25
CA TYR A 59 2.18 -12.68 5.88
C TYR A 59 3.70 -12.68 5.73
N VAL A 60 4.24 -11.66 5.08
CA VAL A 60 5.69 -11.45 4.95
C VAL A 60 6.11 -10.39 5.96
N ALA A 61 6.81 -10.82 7.00
CA ALA A 61 7.21 -9.98 8.13
C ALA A 61 8.56 -9.32 7.87
N SER A 62 8.66 -8.03 8.18
CA SER A 62 9.86 -7.22 7.98
C SER A 62 10.40 -6.64 9.27
N GLN A 63 9.56 -5.95 10.06
CA GLN A 63 10.02 -5.23 11.25
C GLN A 63 10.01 -6.10 12.51
N GLU A 64 9.06 -7.03 12.57
CA GLU A 64 8.90 -7.97 13.67
C GLU A 64 9.23 -9.38 13.18
N THR A 65 9.85 -10.18 14.04
CA THR A 65 10.12 -11.58 13.72
C THR A 65 8.83 -12.35 13.49
N ARG A 66 8.91 -13.44 12.72
CA ARG A 66 7.77 -14.35 12.50
C ARG A 66 7.14 -14.86 13.81
N LYS A 67 7.92 -14.99 14.89
CA LYS A 67 7.41 -15.40 16.21
C LYS A 67 6.59 -14.30 16.88
N GLN A 68 7.03 -13.04 16.76
CA GLN A 68 6.30 -11.88 17.26
C GLN A 68 4.98 -11.71 16.49
N ILE A 69 5.00 -11.75 15.16
CA ILE A 69 3.77 -11.66 14.34
C ILE A 69 2.75 -12.75 14.72
N ARG A 70 3.17 -14.01 14.84
CA ARG A 70 2.28 -15.10 15.31
C ARG A 70 1.66 -14.82 16.67
N ARG A 71 2.44 -14.28 17.61
CA ARG A 71 1.92 -13.90 18.94
C ARG A 71 0.87 -12.80 18.80
N ARG A 72 1.13 -11.76 18.00
CA ARG A 72 0.20 -10.66 17.76
C ARG A 72 -1.09 -11.12 17.08
N MET A 73 -1.00 -12.03 16.09
CA MET A 73 -2.16 -12.66 15.46
C MET A 73 -3.01 -13.45 16.47
N LYS A 74 -2.36 -14.15 17.41
CA LYS A 74 -3.06 -14.86 18.49
C LYS A 74 -3.76 -13.89 19.44
N ASP A 75 -3.06 -12.82 19.84
CA ASP A 75 -3.62 -11.78 20.71
C ASP A 75 -4.80 -11.04 20.04
N PHE A 76 -4.78 -10.92 18.70
CA PHE A 76 -5.89 -10.40 17.89
C PHE A 76 -7.09 -11.37 17.81
N GLY A 77 -6.91 -12.66 18.11
CA GLY A 77 -7.98 -13.67 18.12
C GLY A 77 -7.91 -14.72 17.00
N LEU A 78 -6.84 -14.76 16.20
CA LEU A 78 -6.64 -15.83 15.22
C LEU A 78 -6.12 -17.11 15.89
N ASN A 79 -6.70 -18.26 15.53
CA ASN A 79 -6.18 -19.56 15.95
C ASN A 79 -4.99 -19.98 15.06
N VAL A 80 -3.86 -19.29 15.22
CA VAL A 80 -2.64 -19.46 14.41
C VAL A 80 -2.22 -20.93 14.31
N LYS A 81 -2.26 -21.68 15.41
CA LYS A 81 -1.85 -23.11 15.41
C LYS A 81 -2.73 -23.97 14.51
N ALA A 82 -4.05 -23.77 14.52
CA ALA A 82 -4.95 -24.52 13.65
C ALA A 82 -4.79 -24.09 12.19
N LEU A 83 -4.71 -22.77 11.95
CA LEU A 83 -4.54 -22.23 10.60
C LEU A 83 -3.23 -22.70 9.94
N GLU A 84 -2.12 -22.74 10.67
CA GLU A 84 -0.86 -23.28 10.14
C GLU A 84 -0.90 -24.80 9.95
N LYS A 85 -1.57 -25.54 10.84
CA LYS A 85 -1.74 -26.98 10.71
C LYS A 85 -2.52 -27.36 9.45
N ASP A 86 -3.55 -26.57 9.12
CA ASP A 86 -4.41 -26.78 7.96
C ASP A 86 -3.86 -26.09 6.70
N ASP A 87 -2.62 -25.59 6.75
CA ASP A 87 -1.92 -24.87 5.68
C ASP A 87 -2.69 -23.64 5.14
N MET A 88 -3.53 -23.07 6.00
CA MET A 88 -4.36 -21.89 5.74
C MET A 88 -3.63 -20.58 6.06
N LEU A 89 -2.58 -20.62 6.88
CA LEU A 89 -1.74 -19.48 7.21
C LEU A 89 -0.26 -19.83 7.00
N LYS A 90 0.48 -18.98 6.28
CA LYS A 90 1.96 -19.03 6.23
C LYS A 90 2.53 -17.67 6.61
N VAL A 91 3.51 -17.66 7.52
CA VAL A 91 4.25 -16.45 7.93
C VAL A 91 5.71 -16.58 7.53
N PHE A 92 6.15 -15.73 6.61
CA PHE A 92 7.50 -15.68 6.08
C PHE A 92 8.30 -14.52 6.70
N ASP A 93 9.61 -14.68 6.71
CA ASP A 93 10.55 -13.58 6.95
C ASP A 93 10.83 -12.88 5.61
N TYR A 94 11.09 -11.59 5.62
CA TYR A 94 11.43 -10.88 4.38
C TYR A 94 12.68 -11.45 3.70
N ASN A 95 13.62 -12.05 4.44
CA ASN A 95 14.79 -12.71 3.84
C ASN A 95 14.44 -14.02 3.13
N ASP A 96 13.37 -14.68 3.58
CA ASP A 96 12.87 -15.90 2.93
C ASP A 96 11.99 -15.56 1.71
N TRP A 97 11.54 -14.30 1.60
CA TRP A 97 10.54 -13.89 0.61
C TRP A 97 11.05 -12.88 -0.41
N TYR A 98 11.51 -11.70 0.04
CA TYR A 98 11.98 -10.60 -0.80
C TYR A 98 13.49 -10.63 -1.06
N MET A 99 14.29 -10.93 -0.03
CA MET A 99 15.74 -10.70 0.00
C MET A 99 16.51 -11.98 0.35
N ILE A 100 16.60 -12.89 -0.60
CA ILE A 100 17.32 -14.15 -0.38
C ILE A 100 18.81 -13.90 -0.64
N ASP A 101 19.64 -14.22 0.36
CA ASP A 101 21.08 -13.95 0.38
C ASP A 101 21.43 -12.47 0.21
N GLY A 102 20.56 -11.58 0.69
CA GLY A 102 20.73 -10.12 0.62
C GLY A 102 20.35 -9.49 -0.73
N GLU A 103 19.92 -10.29 -1.70
CA GLU A 103 19.55 -9.82 -3.04
C GLU A 103 18.04 -9.88 -3.28
N VAL A 104 17.51 -8.82 -3.91
CA VAL A 104 16.12 -8.77 -4.37
C VAL A 104 16.07 -9.29 -5.80
N ASN A 105 15.24 -10.30 -6.04
CA ASN A 105 14.97 -10.81 -7.38
C ASN A 105 13.47 -10.90 -7.61
N VAL A 106 12.92 -9.94 -8.35
CA VAL A 106 11.48 -9.80 -8.57
C VAL A 106 10.87 -11.07 -9.19
N SER A 107 11.53 -11.65 -10.19
CA SER A 107 11.07 -12.90 -10.83
C SER A 107 11.00 -14.05 -9.83
N ARG A 108 11.95 -14.15 -8.89
CA ARG A 108 11.94 -15.15 -7.83
C ARG A 108 10.76 -14.96 -6.88
N VAL A 109 10.49 -13.71 -6.45
CA VAL A 109 9.34 -13.40 -5.59
C VAL A 109 8.04 -13.83 -6.26
N LEU A 110 7.89 -13.52 -7.55
CA LEU A 110 6.71 -13.89 -8.35
C LEU A 110 6.56 -15.40 -8.51
N MET A 111 7.64 -16.13 -8.84
CA MET A 111 7.60 -17.59 -8.96
C MET A 111 7.23 -18.27 -7.63
N MET A 112 7.77 -17.77 -6.51
CA MET A 112 7.43 -18.28 -5.19
C MET A 112 5.96 -17.96 -4.83
N SER A 113 5.49 -16.75 -5.13
CA SER A 113 4.07 -16.39 -4.96
C SER A 113 3.16 -17.29 -5.77
N GLN A 114 3.53 -17.61 -7.02
CA GLN A 114 2.79 -18.55 -7.86
C GLN A 114 2.75 -19.95 -7.24
N ARG A 115 3.90 -20.47 -6.82
CA ARG A 115 3.99 -21.78 -6.19
C ARG A 115 3.12 -21.88 -4.94
N VAL A 116 3.18 -20.88 -4.05
CA VAL A 116 2.39 -20.86 -2.81
C VAL A 116 0.89 -20.74 -3.11
N PHE A 117 0.52 -20.09 -4.20
CA PHE A 117 -0.86 -20.06 -4.69
C PHE A 117 -1.30 -21.43 -5.24
N ASP A 118 -0.48 -22.09 -6.06
CA ASP A 118 -0.80 -23.41 -6.61
C ASP A 118 -0.97 -24.46 -5.50
N GLU A 119 -0.07 -24.47 -4.51
CA GLU A 119 -0.19 -25.29 -3.29
C GLU A 119 -1.50 -25.03 -2.52
N ALA A 120 -2.10 -23.84 -2.64
CA ALA A 120 -3.38 -23.52 -2.01
C ALA A 120 -4.55 -24.15 -2.77
N LEU A 121 -4.49 -24.13 -4.10
CA LEU A 121 -5.49 -24.77 -4.94
C LEU A 121 -5.47 -26.30 -4.79
N GLU A 122 -4.30 -26.91 -4.65
CA GLU A 122 -4.15 -28.36 -4.48
C GLU A 122 -4.89 -28.91 -3.25
N ILE A 123 -4.98 -28.11 -2.18
CA ILE A 123 -5.71 -28.48 -0.96
C ILE A 123 -7.16 -27.96 -0.95
N GLY A 124 -7.66 -27.44 -2.07
CA GLY A 124 -9.06 -27.05 -2.27
C GLY A 124 -9.42 -25.63 -1.82
N LEU A 125 -8.44 -24.74 -1.61
CA LEU A 125 -8.70 -23.34 -1.28
C LEU A 125 -9.13 -22.55 -2.51
N LYS A 126 -9.86 -21.46 -2.28
CA LYS A 126 -10.47 -20.65 -3.35
C LYS A 126 -9.57 -19.53 -3.87
N GLY A 127 -8.46 -19.28 -3.20
CA GLY A 127 -7.55 -18.18 -3.53
C GLY A 127 -6.52 -17.91 -2.44
N MET A 128 -5.86 -16.75 -2.52
CA MET A 128 -4.82 -16.34 -1.58
C MET A 128 -4.92 -14.84 -1.25
N ARG A 129 -4.68 -14.49 0.01
CA ARG A 129 -4.44 -13.13 0.47
C ARG A 129 -3.03 -12.98 1.02
N GLY A 130 -2.30 -11.99 0.52
CA GLY A 130 -0.94 -11.70 0.96
C GLY A 130 -0.82 -10.33 1.60
N VAL A 131 -0.17 -10.25 2.75
CA VAL A 131 0.35 -9.00 3.33
C VAL A 131 1.86 -9.00 3.16
N GLY A 132 2.39 -7.90 2.62
CA GLY A 132 3.82 -7.68 2.44
C GLY A 132 4.31 -6.45 3.20
N GLU A 133 5.09 -6.62 4.26
CA GLU A 133 5.76 -5.47 4.89
C GLU A 133 6.99 -5.04 4.07
N THR A 134 7.09 -3.75 3.75
CA THR A 134 8.16 -3.23 2.87
C THR A 134 9.29 -2.51 3.60
N ALA A 135 9.26 -2.43 4.94
CA ALA A 135 10.24 -1.68 5.72
C ALA A 135 11.70 -2.13 5.47
N CYS A 136 11.93 -3.41 5.24
CA CYS A 136 13.25 -4.00 4.96
C CYS A 136 13.92 -3.35 3.75
N PHE A 137 13.17 -2.97 2.72
CA PHE A 137 13.73 -2.29 1.55
C PHE A 137 14.32 -0.92 1.90
N PHE A 138 13.74 -0.21 2.86
CA PHE A 138 14.29 1.06 3.33
C PHE A 138 15.52 0.83 4.21
N GLU A 139 15.46 -0.16 5.09
CA GLU A 139 16.56 -0.52 6.00
C GLU A 139 17.83 -0.98 5.24
N HIS A 140 17.65 -1.62 4.08
CA HIS A 140 18.74 -2.12 3.23
C HIS A 140 19.10 -1.19 2.06
N ASN A 141 18.49 0.00 1.97
CA ASN A 141 18.67 0.93 0.84
C ASN A 141 18.36 0.31 -0.54
N LYS A 142 17.31 -0.50 -0.60
CA LYS A 142 16.81 -1.24 -1.77
C LYS A 142 15.53 -0.62 -2.36
N GLN A 143 15.37 0.70 -2.26
CA GLN A 143 14.15 1.39 -2.72
C GLN A 143 13.96 1.24 -4.23
N LYS A 144 15.04 1.18 -5.04
CA LYS A 144 14.92 0.98 -6.49
C LYS A 144 14.32 -0.39 -6.81
N GLU A 145 14.81 -1.43 -6.14
CA GLU A 145 14.33 -2.80 -6.29
C GLU A 145 12.89 -2.95 -5.76
N LEU A 146 12.52 -2.24 -4.70
CA LEU A 146 11.13 -2.14 -4.25
C LEU A 146 10.25 -1.57 -5.36
N LEU A 147 10.65 -0.45 -5.97
CA LEU A 147 9.85 0.17 -7.02
C LEU A 147 9.73 -0.73 -8.26
N GLU A 148 10.80 -1.41 -8.65
CA GLU A 148 10.79 -2.41 -9.73
C GLU A 148 9.82 -3.55 -9.42
N TYR A 149 9.85 -4.07 -8.18
CA TYR A 149 8.89 -5.08 -7.71
C TYR A 149 7.44 -4.59 -7.84
N GLU A 150 7.12 -3.42 -7.28
CA GLU A 150 5.75 -2.89 -7.27
C GLU A 150 5.22 -2.63 -8.69
N LEU A 151 6.05 -2.04 -9.56
CA LEU A 151 5.69 -1.80 -10.95
C LEU A 151 5.50 -3.09 -11.75
N THR A 152 6.27 -4.14 -11.43
CA THR A 152 6.18 -5.44 -12.12
C THR A 152 4.90 -6.17 -11.73
N ILE A 153 4.51 -6.16 -10.45
CA ILE A 153 3.27 -6.83 -10.01
C ILE A 153 2.03 -6.04 -10.42
N GLY A 154 2.14 -4.71 -10.45
CA GLY A 154 1.10 -3.81 -10.92
C GLY A 154 -0.16 -3.80 -10.05
N ARG A 155 -1.19 -3.08 -10.51
CA ARG A 155 -2.42 -2.83 -9.72
C ARG A 155 -3.38 -4.02 -9.64
N LYS A 156 -3.27 -4.94 -10.60
CA LYS A 156 -4.19 -6.06 -10.81
C LYS A 156 -3.40 -7.34 -11.03
N LEU A 157 -3.59 -8.29 -10.13
CA LEU A 157 -2.94 -9.58 -10.15
C LEU A 157 -3.71 -10.53 -11.06
N ALA A 158 -2.98 -11.35 -11.82
CA ALA A 158 -3.54 -12.23 -12.86
C ALA A 158 -4.29 -13.46 -12.32
N PHE A 159 -4.12 -13.78 -11.04
CA PHE A 159 -4.72 -14.95 -10.37
C PHE A 159 -5.66 -14.49 -9.24
N PRO A 160 -6.47 -15.39 -8.65
CA PRO A 160 -7.27 -15.15 -7.43
C PRO A 160 -6.45 -14.85 -6.16
N VAL A 161 -5.53 -13.89 -6.29
CA VAL A 161 -4.62 -13.39 -5.28
C VAL A 161 -5.01 -11.94 -5.01
N THR A 162 -5.15 -11.60 -3.74
CA THR A 162 -5.34 -10.21 -3.32
C THR A 162 -4.18 -9.83 -2.42
N ALA A 163 -3.46 -8.76 -2.74
CA ALA A 163 -2.27 -8.36 -2.01
C ALA A 163 -2.45 -7.00 -1.35
N LEU A 164 -1.86 -6.85 -0.17
CA LEU A 164 -1.78 -5.59 0.57
C LEU A 164 -0.31 -5.33 0.93
N CYS A 165 0.31 -4.37 0.25
CA CYS A 165 1.64 -3.90 0.62
C CYS A 165 1.55 -2.87 1.75
N ALA A 166 2.23 -3.15 2.86
CA ALA A 166 2.20 -2.36 4.08
C ALA A 166 3.49 -1.55 4.22
N TYR A 167 3.34 -0.23 4.19
CA TYR A 167 4.39 0.76 4.24
C TYR A 167 4.39 1.49 5.59
N ASP A 168 5.57 1.58 6.21
CA ASP A 168 5.77 2.48 7.35
C ASP A 168 5.70 3.92 6.85
N ALA A 169 4.70 4.67 7.28
CA ALA A 169 4.51 6.06 6.88
C ALA A 169 5.71 6.94 7.27
N ASN A 170 6.49 6.56 8.29
CA ASN A 170 7.70 7.30 8.64
C ASN A 170 8.77 7.15 7.56
N HIS A 171 8.94 5.97 6.96
CA HIS A 171 9.82 5.81 5.80
C HIS A 171 9.26 6.50 4.56
N ALA A 172 7.94 6.42 4.34
CA ALA A 172 7.26 7.06 3.21
C ALA A 172 7.29 8.61 3.27
N LYS A 173 7.48 9.22 4.45
CA LYS A 173 7.66 10.67 4.57
C LYS A 173 8.99 11.18 4.02
N PHE A 174 9.99 10.30 3.90
CA PHE A 174 11.33 10.65 3.46
C PHE A 174 11.65 10.20 2.04
N VAL A 175 10.72 9.56 1.33
CA VAL A 175 10.89 9.28 -0.09
C VAL A 175 10.65 10.54 -0.91
N ASP A 176 11.35 10.66 -2.04
CA ASP A 176 11.09 11.75 -2.96
C ASP A 176 9.69 11.63 -3.60
N GLY A 177 9.16 12.75 -4.10
CA GLY A 177 7.84 12.78 -4.71
C GLY A 177 7.69 11.93 -5.98
N LYS A 178 8.81 11.64 -6.69
CA LYS A 178 8.79 10.78 -7.89
C LYS A 178 8.55 9.32 -7.48
N PHE A 179 9.28 8.86 -6.47
CA PHE A 179 9.13 7.54 -5.89
C PHE A 179 7.71 7.35 -5.37
N PHE A 180 7.19 8.31 -4.60
CA PHE A 180 5.83 8.22 -4.05
C PHE A 180 4.77 8.16 -5.16
N ALA A 181 4.89 8.99 -6.20
CA ALA A 181 3.97 8.97 -7.33
C ALA A 181 4.00 7.61 -8.05
N SER A 182 5.19 7.08 -8.33
CA SER A 182 5.35 5.76 -8.97
C SER A 182 4.83 4.63 -8.09
N LEU A 183 4.99 4.74 -6.77
CA LEU A 183 4.44 3.80 -5.80
C LEU A 183 2.91 3.78 -5.85
N ILE A 184 2.25 4.94 -5.76
CA ILE A 184 0.78 5.00 -5.86
C ILE A 184 0.32 4.52 -7.25
N LYS A 185 1.06 4.85 -8.31
CA LYS A 185 0.78 4.36 -9.67
C LYS A 185 0.86 2.84 -9.78
N ALA A 186 1.68 2.16 -8.98
CA ALA A 186 1.82 0.71 -8.99
C ALA A 186 0.67 -0.01 -8.27
N HIS A 187 -0.11 0.68 -7.44
CA HIS A 187 -1.18 0.12 -6.64
C HIS A 187 -2.56 0.56 -7.12
N GLY A 188 -3.58 -0.25 -6.85
CA GLY A 188 -4.97 0.12 -7.09
C GLY A 188 -5.54 0.85 -5.87
N PRO A 189 -6.17 0.15 -4.92
CA PRO A 189 -6.83 0.83 -3.81
C PRO A 189 -5.83 1.24 -2.70
N VAL A 190 -6.06 2.40 -2.09
CA VAL A 190 -5.42 2.77 -0.82
C VAL A 190 -6.30 2.30 0.34
N VAL A 191 -5.68 1.61 1.28
CA VAL A 191 -6.29 1.12 2.51
C VAL A 191 -5.76 1.95 3.68
N THR A 192 -6.65 2.34 4.58
CA THR A 192 -6.33 2.92 5.89
C THR A 192 -7.10 2.18 6.98
N SER A 193 -6.82 2.48 8.24
CA SER A 193 -7.62 1.98 9.38
C SER A 193 -9.09 2.45 9.37
N ARG A 194 -9.43 3.45 8.56
CA ARG A 194 -10.77 4.08 8.54
C ARG A 194 -11.55 3.85 7.26
N PHE A 195 -10.87 3.67 6.13
CA PHE A 195 -11.50 3.54 4.82
C PHE A 195 -10.64 2.74 3.86
N THR A 196 -11.27 2.26 2.79
CA THR A 196 -10.59 1.81 1.58
C THR A 196 -11.12 2.63 0.42
N GLN A 197 -10.22 3.16 -0.40
CA GLN A 197 -10.56 4.03 -1.51
C GLN A 197 -9.82 3.57 -2.76
N ASP A 198 -10.56 3.33 -3.84
CA ASP A 198 -9.98 3.16 -5.17
C ASP A 198 -9.37 4.50 -5.60
N ILE A 199 -8.06 4.54 -5.83
CA ILE A 199 -7.40 5.71 -6.39
C ILE A 199 -7.27 5.51 -7.89
N ALA A 200 -8.09 6.25 -8.64
CA ALA A 200 -7.85 6.44 -10.07
C ALA A 200 -6.64 7.35 -10.25
N PHE A 201 -5.44 6.76 -10.28
CA PHE A 201 -4.17 7.50 -10.38
C PHE A 201 -4.17 8.52 -11.53
N GLU A 202 -4.83 8.16 -12.63
CA GLU A 202 -5.00 8.94 -13.85
C GLU A 202 -5.71 10.28 -13.62
N ASN A 203 -6.51 10.38 -12.55
CA ASN A 203 -7.16 11.61 -12.12
C ASN A 203 -6.45 12.21 -10.90
N PHE A 204 -6.03 11.37 -9.96
CA PHE A 204 -5.43 11.74 -8.69
C PHE A 204 -4.17 12.59 -8.88
N PHE A 205 -3.16 12.05 -9.58
CA PHE A 205 -1.87 12.70 -9.68
C PHE A 205 -1.91 13.98 -10.54
N PRO A 206 -2.59 13.99 -11.71
CA PRO A 206 -2.76 15.23 -12.48
C PRO A 206 -3.49 16.32 -11.71
N THR A 207 -4.56 16.00 -10.98
CA THR A 207 -5.29 17.00 -10.19
C THR A 207 -4.38 17.65 -9.15
N ILE A 208 -3.60 16.86 -8.41
CA ILE A 208 -2.65 17.38 -7.42
C ILE A 208 -1.58 18.25 -8.09
N VAL A 209 -1.02 17.81 -9.20
CA VAL A 209 0.00 18.58 -9.95
C VAL A 209 -0.54 19.92 -10.40
N LEU A 210 -1.71 19.94 -11.04
CA LEU A 210 -2.33 21.17 -11.53
C LEU A 210 -2.66 22.13 -10.39
N ASN A 211 -3.17 21.62 -9.27
CA ASN A 211 -3.49 22.42 -8.09
C ASN A 211 -2.21 22.99 -7.43
N VAL A 212 -1.15 22.19 -7.32
CA VAL A 212 0.13 22.66 -6.77
C VAL A 212 0.75 23.72 -7.66
N LEU A 213 0.75 23.54 -8.98
CA LEU A 213 1.26 24.54 -9.92
C LEU A 213 0.44 25.84 -9.83
N GLU A 214 -0.89 25.75 -9.77
CA GLU A 214 -1.76 26.92 -9.63
C GLU A 214 -1.54 27.65 -8.30
N THR A 215 -1.43 26.90 -7.20
CA THR A 215 -1.22 27.48 -5.87
C THR A 215 0.16 28.13 -5.75
N THR A 216 1.17 27.56 -6.41
CA THR A 216 2.56 28.03 -6.31
C THR A 216 2.83 29.20 -7.25
N PHE A 217 2.30 29.18 -8.48
CA PHE A 217 2.64 30.13 -9.54
C PHE A 217 1.45 30.98 -10.03
N GLY A 218 0.27 30.79 -9.45
CA GLY A 218 -0.97 31.36 -9.94
C GLY A 218 -1.48 30.69 -11.22
N LYS A 219 -2.71 31.03 -11.61
CA LYS A 219 -3.37 30.44 -12.79
C LYS A 219 -2.58 30.66 -14.09
N ILE A 220 -2.14 31.89 -14.33
CA ILE A 220 -1.36 32.26 -15.53
C ILE A 220 -0.01 31.56 -15.53
N GLY A 221 0.68 31.53 -14.38
CA GLY A 221 1.99 30.87 -14.26
C GLY A 221 1.90 29.37 -14.54
N LYS A 222 0.86 28.69 -14.01
CA LYS A 222 0.58 27.28 -14.34
C LYS A 222 0.41 27.09 -15.86
N GLU A 223 -0.42 27.89 -16.52
CA GLU A 223 -0.69 27.75 -17.96
C GLU A 223 0.60 27.90 -18.79
N ILE A 224 1.41 28.93 -18.50
CA ILE A 224 2.71 29.16 -19.16
C ILE A 224 3.66 27.99 -18.93
N ILE A 225 3.77 27.49 -17.69
CA ILE A 225 4.64 26.35 -17.37
C ILE A 225 4.22 25.11 -18.17
N LEU A 226 2.93 24.80 -18.22
CA LEU A 226 2.42 23.64 -18.95
C LEU A 226 2.64 23.77 -20.46
N GLU A 227 2.47 24.96 -21.02
CA GLU A 227 2.72 25.24 -22.43
C GLU A 227 4.21 25.05 -22.77
N ILE A 228 5.12 25.62 -21.98
CA ILE A 228 6.56 25.46 -22.20
C ILE A 228 6.98 23.99 -22.06
N LEU A 229 6.43 23.26 -21.08
CA LEU A 229 6.69 21.83 -20.91
C LEU A 229 6.24 21.02 -22.15
N ALA A 230 5.06 21.33 -22.67
CA ALA A 230 4.53 20.68 -23.87
C ALA A 230 5.39 20.99 -25.11
N GLU A 231 5.75 22.26 -25.33
CA GLU A 231 6.48 22.68 -26.53
C GLU A 231 7.96 22.28 -26.52
N ARG A 232 8.65 22.45 -25.39
CA ARG A 232 10.11 22.27 -25.33
C ARG A 232 10.54 20.86 -24.95
N TYR A 233 9.69 20.16 -24.20
CA TYR A 233 10.03 18.84 -23.66
C TYR A 233 9.05 17.75 -24.10
N SER A 234 8.05 18.08 -24.93
CA SER A 234 6.98 17.16 -25.34
C SER A 234 6.16 16.61 -24.15
N LEU A 235 6.18 17.32 -23.02
CA LEU A 235 5.49 16.95 -21.78
C LEU A 235 4.12 17.61 -21.71
N THR A 236 3.15 17.04 -22.41
CA THR A 236 1.76 17.50 -22.40
C THR A 236 1.08 17.22 -21.04
N PRO A 237 -0.06 17.85 -20.71
CA PRO A 237 -0.81 17.52 -19.49
C PRO A 237 -1.18 16.04 -19.34
N ARG A 238 -1.31 15.28 -20.44
CA ARG A 238 -1.53 13.82 -20.39
C ARG A 238 -0.34 13.07 -19.82
N MET A 239 0.87 13.56 -20.10
CA MET A 239 2.12 12.98 -19.60
C MET A 239 2.21 13.02 -18.08
N ILE A 240 1.44 13.88 -17.40
CA ILE A 240 1.39 13.89 -15.94
C ILE A 240 0.96 12.52 -15.39
N ALA A 241 -0.03 11.86 -16.00
CA ALA A 241 -0.45 10.52 -15.59
C ALA A 241 0.37 9.41 -16.25
N GLU A 242 0.68 9.57 -17.55
CA GLU A 242 1.36 8.55 -18.36
C GLU A 242 2.82 8.36 -17.92
N ASP A 243 3.54 9.44 -17.63
CA ASP A 243 4.91 9.43 -17.13
C ASP A 243 5.15 10.53 -16.06
N PRO A 244 4.70 10.28 -14.81
CA PRO A 244 4.91 11.19 -13.69
C PRO A 244 6.37 11.59 -13.47
N VAL A 245 7.29 10.67 -13.74
CA VAL A 245 8.72 10.85 -13.51
C VAL A 245 9.27 11.84 -14.52
N ALA A 246 9.03 11.61 -15.81
CA ALA A 246 9.45 12.53 -16.87
C ALA A 246 8.83 13.91 -16.69
N PHE A 247 7.58 14.00 -16.23
CA PHE A 247 6.95 15.29 -15.94
C PHE A 247 7.64 16.06 -14.81
N ILE A 248 7.92 15.40 -13.68
CA ILE A 248 8.64 16.04 -12.56
C ILE A 248 10.07 16.44 -13.00
N GLU A 249 10.75 15.62 -13.80
CA GLU A 249 12.07 15.96 -14.35
C GLU A 249 12.02 17.14 -15.32
N GLY A 250 10.97 17.23 -16.13
CA GLY A 250 10.74 18.39 -16.99
C GLY A 250 10.58 19.67 -16.19
N LEU A 251 9.83 19.63 -15.09
CA LEU A 251 9.72 20.74 -14.16
C LEU A 251 11.09 21.12 -13.58
N GLU A 252 11.89 20.15 -13.14
CA GLU A 252 13.25 20.40 -12.65
C GLU A 252 14.13 21.09 -13.70
N LYS A 253 14.07 20.65 -14.95
CA LYS A 253 14.81 21.27 -16.07
C LYS A 253 14.32 22.68 -16.37
N LEU A 254 13.03 22.95 -16.26
CA LEU A 254 12.43 24.23 -16.60
C LEU A 254 12.66 25.31 -15.52
N ILE A 255 12.40 24.99 -14.25
CA ILE A 255 12.39 25.97 -13.15
C ILE A 255 13.55 25.79 -12.15
N GLY A 256 14.47 24.86 -12.41
CA GLY A 256 15.67 24.66 -11.62
C GLY A 256 15.36 24.38 -10.15
N SER A 257 16.03 25.09 -9.24
CA SER A 257 15.83 24.94 -7.79
C SER A 257 14.40 25.30 -7.32
N GLY A 258 13.65 26.08 -8.09
CA GLY A 258 12.24 26.38 -7.82
C GLY A 258 11.35 25.13 -7.83
N SER A 259 11.77 24.06 -8.51
CA SER A 259 11.09 22.76 -8.50
C SER A 259 11.05 22.11 -7.12
N ASN A 260 11.93 22.47 -6.19
CA ASN A 260 11.94 21.89 -4.85
C ASN A 260 10.67 22.22 -4.07
N VAL A 261 10.15 23.46 -4.19
CA VAL A 261 8.89 23.87 -3.56
C VAL A 261 7.72 23.08 -4.14
N VAL A 262 7.72 22.86 -5.46
CA VAL A 262 6.72 22.05 -6.15
C VAL A 262 6.78 20.60 -5.65
N LYS A 263 7.96 19.97 -5.65
CA LYS A 263 8.13 18.58 -5.19
C LYS A 263 7.68 18.36 -3.75
N GLN A 264 8.05 19.25 -2.84
CA GLN A 264 7.62 19.18 -1.44
C GLN A 264 6.10 19.36 -1.31
N SER A 265 5.52 20.29 -2.08
CA SER A 265 4.07 20.52 -2.08
C SER A 265 3.31 19.34 -2.68
N LEU A 266 3.82 18.73 -3.76
CA LEU A 266 3.26 17.52 -4.35
C LEU A 266 3.22 16.38 -3.33
N LEU A 267 4.36 16.08 -2.71
CA LEU A 267 4.44 15.01 -1.70
C LEU A 267 3.47 15.26 -0.54
N ARG A 268 3.43 16.48 -0.03
CA ARG A 268 2.51 16.87 1.05
C ARG A 268 1.04 16.71 0.65
N GLN A 269 0.65 17.18 -0.53
CA GLN A 269 -0.73 17.07 -1.01
C GLN A 269 -1.13 15.62 -1.26
N MET A 270 -0.23 14.81 -1.85
CA MET A 270 -0.46 13.38 -2.02
C MET A 270 -0.67 12.69 -0.67
N HIS A 271 0.16 12.97 0.34
CA HIS A 271 -0.02 12.44 1.69
C HIS A 271 -1.38 12.82 2.28
N LEU A 272 -1.78 14.09 2.17
CA LEU A 272 -3.06 14.58 2.70
C LEU A 272 -4.26 13.88 2.05
N GLU A 273 -4.29 13.78 0.73
CA GLU A 273 -5.38 13.16 -0.03
C GLU A 273 -5.54 11.66 0.30
N ILE A 274 -4.44 10.97 0.62
CA ILE A 274 -4.48 9.54 0.96
C ILE A 274 -4.49 9.26 2.47
N GLY A 275 -4.61 10.31 3.30
CA GLY A 275 -4.78 10.19 4.74
C GLY A 275 -3.49 10.00 5.56
N ILE A 276 -2.30 10.17 4.96
CA ILE A 276 -1.03 10.22 5.70
C ILE A 276 -0.87 11.63 6.26
N ARG A 277 -0.83 11.75 7.60
CA ARG A 277 -0.69 13.02 8.32
C ARG A 277 0.68 13.15 8.97
#